data_AF-A0A350PBM5-F1
#
_entry.id   AF-A0A350PBM5-F1
#
_cell.length_a   1.000
_cell.length_b   1.000
_cell.length_c   1.000
_cell.angle_alpha   90.00
_cell.angle_beta   90.00
_cell.angle_gamma   90.00
#
_symmetry.space_group_name_H-M   'P 1'
#
loop_
_entity.id
_entity.type
_entity.pdbx_description
1 polymer ?
#
loop_
_entity_poly.entity_id
_entity_poly.type
_entity_poly.pdbx_seq_one_letter_code
_entity_poly.pdbx_strand_id
1 'polypeptide(L)'
;MDNLLELRTVSELNQYSFFVPSYQRGYKWTKKEVIDLLNDINEFKPRVIDNSDEKTWYCLQPIVIKEINPSSKKFEVIDGQ
;
A
#
# COMPACT_ATOMS: atom_id res chain seq x y z
N MET A 1 13.33 11.72 -13.78
CA MET A 1 12.94 10.52 -12.99
C MET A 1 11.44 10.57 -12.92
N ASP A 2 10.78 9.73 -13.69
CA ASP A 2 9.32 9.71 -13.70
C ASP A 2 8.85 8.99 -12.43
N ASN A 3 7.93 9.63 -11.70
CA ASN A 3 7.27 8.99 -10.57
C ASN A 3 6.29 7.95 -11.13
N LEU A 4 6.71 6.69 -11.14
CA LEU A 4 5.89 5.59 -11.62
C LEU A 4 4.93 5.15 -10.51
N LEU A 5 3.63 5.29 -10.75
CA LEU A 5 2.60 4.68 -9.90
C LEU A 5 2.35 3.25 -10.40
N GLU A 6 2.60 2.27 -9.55
CA GLU A 6 2.41 0.86 -9.90
C GLU A 6 1.40 0.21 -8.95
N LEU A 7 0.43 -0.51 -9.53
CA LEU A 7 -0.53 -1.29 -8.77
C LEU A 7 0.08 -2.63 -8.36
N ARG A 8 -0.06 -2.95 -7.07
CA ARG A 8 0.36 -4.22 -6.47
C ARG A 8 -0.71 -4.70 -5.51
N THR A 9 -0.91 -6.01 -5.49
CA THR A 9 -1.62 -6.69 -4.41
C THR A 9 -0.80 -6.64 -3.13
N VAL A 10 -1.47 -6.67 -1.97
CA VAL A 10 -0.77 -6.75 -0.67
C VAL A 10 0.13 -7.98 -0.59
N SER A 11 -0.28 -9.11 -1.18
CA SER A 11 0.52 -10.34 -1.23
C SER A 11 1.84 -10.18 -1.99
N GLU A 12 1.84 -9.41 -3.08
CA GLU A 12 3.07 -9.16 -3.85
C GLU A 12 4.07 -8.32 -3.05
N LEU A 13 3.63 -7.57 -2.03
CA LEU A 13 4.53 -6.76 -1.21
C LEU A 13 5.47 -7.61 -0.35
N ASN A 14 5.09 -8.86 -0.05
CA ASN A 14 5.86 -9.79 0.78
C ASN A 14 7.25 -10.14 0.20
N GLN A 15 7.48 -9.91 -1.09
CA GLN A 15 8.77 -10.16 -1.72
C GLN A 15 9.80 -9.03 -1.52
N TYR A 16 9.36 -7.90 -0.96
CA TYR A 16 10.19 -6.71 -0.77
C TYR A 16 10.50 -6.47 0.71
N SER A 17 11.50 -5.64 0.96
CA SER A 17 11.82 -5.16 2.31
C SER A 17 11.74 -3.64 2.34
N PHE A 18 10.96 -3.12 3.27
CA PHE A 18 10.72 -1.69 3.44
C PHE A 18 11.43 -1.21 4.71
N PHE A 19 12.27 -0.19 4.56
CA PHE A 19 12.99 0.44 5.65
C PHE A 19 12.35 1.78 5.97
N VAL A 20 11.96 1.97 7.24
CA VAL A 20 11.42 3.23 7.76
C VAL A 20 12.54 3.95 8.51
N PRO A 21 13.00 5.11 8.03
CA PRO A 21 14.06 5.88 8.70
C PRO A 21 13.63 6.39 10.08
N SER A 22 14.60 6.52 11.00
CA SER A 22 14.34 6.94 12.39
C SER A 22 13.78 8.36 12.54
N TYR A 23 13.92 9.21 11.53
CA TYR A 23 13.39 10.57 11.51
C TYR A 23 11.89 10.64 11.19
N GLN A 24 11.27 9.54 10.74
CA GLN A 24 9.83 9.50 10.48
C GLN A 24 9.03 9.39 11.78
N ARG A 25 7.76 9.77 11.71
CA ARG A 25 6.87 9.73 12.89
C ARG A 25 6.66 8.29 13.33
N GLY A 26 6.82 7.98 14.61
CA GLY A 26 6.50 6.64 15.11
C GLY A 26 5.03 6.26 14.90
N TYR A 27 4.75 4.97 14.80
CA TYR A 27 3.41 4.40 14.63
C TYR A 27 2.41 4.99 15.64
N LYS A 28 1.28 5.51 15.14
CA LYS A 28 0.26 6.19 15.96
C LYS A 28 -1.09 5.49 15.98
N TRP A 29 -1.33 4.55 15.08
CA TRP A 29 -2.59 3.84 15.07
C TRP A 29 -2.73 3.05 16.37
N THR A 30 -3.91 3.17 16.96
CA THR A 30 -4.34 2.32 18.05
C THR A 30 -5.11 1.14 17.46
N LYS A 31 -5.57 0.24 18.34
CA LYS A 31 -6.46 -0.86 17.95
C LYS A 31 -7.71 -0.36 17.21
N LYS A 32 -8.18 0.85 17.51
CA LYS A 32 -9.39 1.40 16.89
C LYS A 32 -9.19 1.63 15.39
N GLU A 33 -8.15 2.38 15.00
CA GLU A 33 -7.89 2.67 13.58
C GLU A 33 -7.64 1.41 12.77
N VAL A 34 -6.98 0.40 13.37
CA VAL A 34 -6.80 -0.91 12.73
C VAL A 34 -8.14 -1.61 12.49
N ILE A 35 -9.04 -1.62 13.47
CA ILE A 35 -10.37 -2.24 13.32
C ILE A 35 -11.21 -1.50 12.29
N ASP A 36 -11.18 -0.17 12.31
CA ASP A 36 -11.93 0.66 11.36
C ASP A 36 -11.47 0.35 9.92
N LEU A 37 -10.14 0.27 9.67
CA LEU A 37 -9.62 -0.16 8.36
C LEU A 37 -10.10 -1.57 7.96
N LEU A 38 -10.03 -2.53 8.88
CA LEU A 38 -10.45 -3.91 8.59
C LEU A 38 -11.95 -4.00 8.28
N ASN A 39 -12.77 -3.22 8.99
CA ASN A 39 -14.20 -3.13 8.73
C ASN A 39 -14.46 -2.50 7.35
N ASP A 40 -13.78 -1.40 7.01
CA ASP A 40 -13.93 -0.77 5.69
C ASP A 40 -13.60 -1.73 4.54
N ILE A 41 -12.52 -2.51 4.69
CA ILE A 41 -12.14 -3.54 3.70
C ILE A 41 -13.20 -4.64 3.63
N ASN A 42 -13.72 -5.10 4.78
CA ASN A 42 -14.71 -6.18 4.85
C ASN A 42 -16.10 -5.76 4.34
N GLU A 43 -16.47 -4.49 4.52
CA GLU A 43 -17.76 -3.95 4.07
C GLU A 43 -17.77 -3.59 2.57
N PHE A 44 -16.58 -3.48 1.96
CA PHE A 44 -16.48 -3.22 0.53
C PHE A 44 -17.09 -4.34 -0.31
N LYS A 45 -18.02 -3.95 -1.20
CA LYS A 45 -18.66 -4.87 -2.15
C LYS A 45 -18.22 -4.53 -3.58
N PRO A 46 -17.45 -5.41 -4.25
CA PRO A 46 -17.09 -5.25 -5.65
C PRO A 46 -18.32 -5.05 -6.54
N ARG A 47 -18.26 -4.09 -7.45
CA ARG A 47 -19.30 -3.80 -8.45
C ARG A 47 -18.75 -4.05 -9.83
N VAL A 48 -19.60 -4.48 -10.76
CA VAL A 48 -19.20 -4.62 -12.17
C VAL A 48 -18.91 -3.22 -12.72
N ILE A 49 -17.83 -3.08 -13.48
CA ILE A 49 -17.49 -1.84 -14.15
C ILE A 49 -18.26 -1.80 -15.48
N ASP A 50 -18.93 -0.68 -15.75
CA ASP A 50 -19.75 -0.55 -16.96
C ASP A 50 -18.91 -0.79 -18.22
N ASN A 51 -19.41 -1.66 -19.11
CA ASN A 51 -18.74 -2.06 -20.35
C ASN A 51 -17.42 -2.84 -20.17
N SER A 52 -17.22 -3.51 -19.03
CA SER A 52 -16.13 -4.49 -18.89
C SER A 52 -16.57 -5.75 -18.13
N ASP A 53 -15.79 -6.82 -18.26
CA ASP A 53 -15.94 -8.04 -17.45
C ASP A 53 -15.27 -7.92 -16.07
N GLU A 54 -14.77 -6.74 -15.72
CA GLU A 54 -14.04 -6.50 -14.48
C GLU A 54 -14.95 -6.01 -13.34
N LYS A 55 -14.46 -6.18 -12.11
CA LYS A 55 -15.10 -5.63 -10.92
C LYS A 55 -14.21 -4.59 -10.25
N THR A 56 -14.84 -3.62 -9.59
CA THR A 56 -14.14 -2.71 -8.70
C THR A 56 -13.46 -3.47 -7.57
N TRP A 57 -12.36 -2.91 -7.08
CA TRP A 57 -11.53 -3.48 -6.03
C TRP A 57 -11.22 -2.41 -4.98
N TYR A 58 -10.90 -2.85 -3.76
CA TYR A 58 -10.55 -1.95 -2.67
C TYR A 58 -9.09 -1.53 -2.80
N CYS A 59 -8.83 -0.23 -2.90
CA CYS A 59 -7.51 0.33 -3.07
C CYS A 59 -7.06 1.01 -1.77
N LEU A 60 -5.91 0.60 -1.24
CA LEU A 60 -5.24 1.33 -0.17
C LEU A 60 -4.47 2.52 -0.73
N GLN A 61 -4.21 3.52 0.11
CA GLN A 61 -3.36 4.64 -0.28
C GLN A 61 -1.97 4.15 -0.69
N PRO A 62 -1.34 4.80 -1.69
CA PRO A 62 -0.03 4.41 -2.16
C PRO A 62 1.03 4.61 -1.06
N ILE A 63 2.04 3.74 -1.07
CA ILE A 63 3.26 3.92 -0.28
C ILE A 63 4.29 4.58 -1.19
N VAL A 64 4.84 5.71 -0.77
CA VAL A 64 5.89 6.40 -1.53
C VAL A 64 7.22 5.83 -1.10
N ILE A 65 8.00 5.34 -2.06
CA ILE A 65 9.25 4.64 -1.78
C ILE A 65 10.40 5.15 -2.65
N LYS A 66 11.61 4.97 -2.14
CA LYS A 66 12.87 5.18 -2.85
C LYS A 66 13.65 3.88 -2.89
N GLU A 67 14.08 3.48 -4.09
CA GLU A 67 14.95 2.33 -4.25
C GLU A 67 16.32 2.59 -3.60
N ILE A 68 16.77 1.63 -2.77
CA ILE A 68 18.08 1.72 -2.13
C ILE A 68 19.18 1.25 -3.10
N ASN A 69 18.92 0.21 -3.88
CA ASN A 69 19.81 -0.32 -4.91
C ASN A 69 19.01 -1.04 -6.02
N PRO A 70 19.27 -0.77 -7.32
CA PRO A 70 18.64 -1.41 -8.49
C PRO A 70 18.60 -2.93 -8.53
N SER A 71 19.55 -3.60 -7.86
CA SER A 71 19.64 -5.06 -7.83
C SER A 71 18.97 -5.68 -6.60
N SER A 72 18.34 -4.87 -5.75
CA SER A 72 17.77 -5.31 -4.48
C SER A 72 16.28 -5.02 -4.39
N LYS A 73 15.51 -5.95 -3.82
CA LYS A 73 14.09 -5.75 -3.48
C LYS A 73 13.93 -4.90 -2.20
N LYS A 74 14.78 -3.89 -2.00
CA LYS A 74 14.86 -3.09 -0.78
C LYS A 74 14.57 -1.62 -1.05
N PHE A 75 13.67 -1.07 -0.26
CA PHE A 75 13.17 0.29 -0.43
C PHE A 75 13.20 1.06 0.88
N GLU A 76 13.54 2.35 0.80
CA GLU A 76 13.29 3.33 1.86
C GLU A 76 11.86 3.86 1.68
N VAL A 77 11.06 3.80 2.74
CA VAL A 77 9.72 4.40 2.74
C VAL A 77 9.87 5.89 2.95
N ILE A 78 9.23 6.70 2.10
CA ILE A 78 9.20 8.17 2.18
C ILE A 78 7.88 8.64 2.81
N ASP A 79 6.77 7.97 2.46
CA ASP A 79 5.42 8.28 2.97
C ASP A 79 4.53 7.02 2.92
N GLY A 80 3.45 7.00 3.71
CA GLY A 80 2.51 5.88 3.80
C GLY A 80 2.88 4.79 4.83
N GLN A 81 3.63 5.17 5.87
CA GLN A 81 3.99 4.31 7.03
C GLN A 81 2.91 4.23 8.12
#